data_AF-W9S351-F1
#
_entry.id   AF-W9S351-F1
#
_cell.length_a   1.000
_cell.length_b   1.000
_cell.length_c   1.000
_cell.angle_alpha   90.00
_cell.angle_beta   90.00
_cell.angle_gamma   90.00
#
_symmetry.space_group_name_H-M   'P 1'
#
loop_
_entity.id
_entity.type
_entity.pdbx_description
1 polymer ?
#
loop_
_entity_poly.entity_id
_entity_poly.type
_entity_poly.pdbx_seq_one_letter_code
_entity_poly.pdbx_strand_id
1 'polypeptide(L)'
;MRSDEIARCYILASISNVLQQQHRNMLTAADMIYIIAEMFGSQGREAKQATVRNFMNCRMKFGTPVDHMLLIISHLNEMELMGAEIDGETQVDMILETLPEMFDNFKLNYSMNKLNYSLPELMKELQTAEALLLEGKKRNGKVHLAEAKPSTSGAKKLKKNRNKKKPKGKAGKGKNSARVDKSNDKCHHYGVASH
;
A
#
# COMPACT_ATOMS: atom_id res chain seq x y z
N MET A 1 30.99 -48.69 -14.20
CA MET A 1 30.80 -49.88 -13.34
C MET A 1 30.88 -49.43 -11.89
N ARG A 2 31.72 -49.97 -10.99
CA ARG A 2 31.59 -49.79 -9.52
C ARG A 2 31.12 -48.42 -8.98
N SER A 3 31.67 -47.28 -9.44
CA SER A 3 31.23 -45.95 -8.99
C SER A 3 29.81 -45.56 -9.46
N ASP A 4 29.41 -46.00 -10.65
CA ASP A 4 28.07 -45.81 -11.22
C ASP A 4 27.03 -46.69 -10.51
N GLU A 5 27.36 -47.95 -10.21
CA GLU A 5 26.52 -48.85 -9.41
C GLU A 5 26.25 -48.25 -8.01
N ILE A 6 27.28 -47.68 -7.38
CA ILE A 6 27.15 -46.99 -6.09
C ILE A 6 26.26 -45.75 -6.21
N ALA A 7 26.45 -44.92 -7.26
CA ALA A 7 25.60 -43.75 -7.50
C ALA A 7 24.14 -44.14 -7.75
N ARG A 8 23.87 -45.17 -8.56
CA ARG A 8 22.52 -45.73 -8.78
C ARG A 8 21.88 -46.18 -7.47
N CYS A 9 22.61 -46.85 -6.59
CA CYS A 9 22.11 -47.22 -5.26
C CYS A 9 21.74 -45.99 -4.41
N TYR A 10 22.55 -44.93 -4.40
CA TYR A 10 22.21 -43.70 -3.68
C TYR A 10 21.00 -42.97 -4.27
N ILE A 11 20.87 -42.91 -5.60
CA ILE A 11 19.70 -42.31 -6.29
C ILE A 11 18.42 -43.10 -5.97
N LEU A 12 18.47 -44.42 -6.12
CA LEU A 12 17.32 -45.29 -5.82
C LEU A 12 16.93 -45.26 -4.33
N ALA A 13 17.85 -44.95 -3.42
CA ALA A 13 17.58 -44.82 -1.99
C ALA A 13 17.08 -43.43 -1.56
N SER A 14 17.28 -42.38 -2.37
CA SER A 14 16.88 -41.00 -2.03
C SER A 14 15.56 -40.56 -2.68
N ILE A 15 15.11 -41.23 -3.74
CA ILE A 15 13.83 -40.96 -4.41
C ILE A 15 12.68 -41.77 -3.82
N SER A 16 11.44 -41.32 -4.07
CA SER A 16 10.22 -42.00 -3.59
C SER A 16 10.07 -43.40 -4.19
N ASN A 17 9.41 -44.32 -3.47
CA ASN A 17 9.20 -45.71 -3.89
C ASN A 17 8.62 -45.85 -5.31
N VAL A 18 7.75 -44.91 -5.73
CA VAL A 18 7.15 -44.88 -7.09
C VAL A 18 8.23 -44.62 -8.15
N LEU A 19 9.06 -43.60 -7.95
CA LEU A 19 10.19 -43.29 -8.83
C LEU A 19 11.23 -44.43 -8.80
N GLN A 20 11.55 -44.94 -7.62
CA GLN A 20 12.46 -46.09 -7.45
C GLN A 20 12.00 -47.28 -8.30
N GLN A 21 10.72 -47.64 -8.25
CA GLN A 21 10.19 -48.78 -8.99
C GLN A 21 10.17 -48.54 -10.51
N GLN A 22 9.92 -47.31 -10.97
CA GLN A 22 10.01 -46.92 -12.38
C GLN A 22 11.45 -46.98 -12.93
N HIS A 23 12.44 -46.51 -12.15
CA HIS A 23 13.82 -46.33 -12.63
C HIS A 23 14.76 -47.51 -12.31
N ARG A 24 14.34 -48.48 -11.49
CA ARG A 24 15.14 -49.61 -10.99
C ARG A 24 15.99 -50.34 -12.04
N ASN A 25 15.48 -50.49 -13.26
CA ASN A 25 16.10 -51.27 -14.33
C ASN A 25 17.02 -50.44 -15.25
N MET A 26 17.13 -49.12 -15.04
CA MET A 26 18.02 -48.25 -15.83
C MET A 26 19.49 -48.58 -15.56
N LEU A 27 20.31 -48.53 -16.62
CA LEU A 27 21.66 -49.10 -16.62
C LEU A 27 22.72 -48.18 -16.01
N THR A 28 22.57 -46.85 -16.12
CA THR A 28 23.52 -45.87 -15.57
C THR A 28 22.87 -44.94 -14.55
N ALA A 29 23.69 -44.31 -13.71
CA ALA A 29 23.26 -43.21 -12.84
C ALA A 29 22.90 -41.95 -13.65
N ALA A 30 23.53 -41.76 -14.82
CA ALA A 30 23.29 -40.61 -15.69
C ALA A 30 21.87 -40.63 -16.26
N ASP A 31 21.38 -41.78 -16.73
CA ASP A 31 20.02 -41.92 -17.25
C ASP A 31 18.96 -41.64 -16.16
N MET A 32 19.20 -42.15 -14.94
CA MET A 32 18.33 -41.89 -13.79
C MET A 32 18.28 -40.40 -13.44
N ILE A 33 19.45 -39.76 -13.32
CA ILE A 33 19.53 -38.30 -13.03
C ILE A 33 18.89 -37.49 -14.15
N TYR A 34 19.08 -37.86 -15.42
CA TYR A 34 18.50 -37.16 -16.57
C TYR A 34 16.97 -37.16 -16.52
N ILE A 35 16.34 -38.33 -16.33
CA ILE A 35 14.87 -38.45 -16.31
C ILE A 35 14.28 -37.82 -15.04
N ILE A 36 14.97 -37.90 -13.89
CA ILE A 36 14.58 -37.15 -12.68
C ILE A 36 14.68 -35.63 -12.93
N ALA A 37 15.73 -35.16 -13.61
CA ALA A 37 15.87 -33.74 -13.97
C ALA A 37 14.83 -33.29 -15.02
N GLU A 38 14.40 -34.18 -15.92
CA GLU A 38 13.29 -33.92 -16.85
C GLU A 38 11.94 -33.80 -16.12
N MET A 39 11.64 -34.72 -15.19
CA MET A 39 10.39 -34.74 -14.43
C MET A 39 10.25 -33.60 -13.41
N PHE A 40 11.36 -33.11 -12.82
CA PHE A 40 11.35 -32.15 -11.72
C PHE A 40 12.05 -30.81 -12.02
N GLY A 41 12.90 -30.72 -13.05
CA GLY A 41 13.64 -29.50 -13.39
C GLY A 41 12.77 -28.33 -13.89
N SER A 42 11.60 -28.64 -14.46
CA SER A 42 10.57 -27.65 -14.80
C SER A 42 10.07 -26.90 -13.56
N GLN A 43 9.85 -27.60 -12.45
CA GLN A 43 9.26 -27.05 -11.22
C GLN A 43 10.14 -25.94 -10.63
N GLY A 44 11.47 -26.10 -10.67
CA GLY A 44 12.41 -25.04 -10.27
C GLY A 44 12.32 -23.80 -11.16
N ARG A 45 12.11 -23.96 -12.47
CA ARG A 45 11.92 -22.85 -13.42
C ARG A 45 10.57 -22.17 -13.23
N GLU A 46 9.50 -22.94 -12.99
CA GLU A 46 8.15 -22.43 -12.73
C GLU A 46 8.10 -21.66 -11.40
N ALA A 47 8.74 -22.15 -10.34
CA ALA A 47 8.90 -21.44 -9.08
C ALA A 47 9.62 -20.09 -9.26
N LYS A 48 10.76 -20.05 -9.97
CA LYS A 48 11.45 -18.78 -10.30
C LYS A 48 10.54 -17.82 -11.06
N GLN A 49 9.78 -18.32 -12.04
CA GLN A 49 8.83 -17.50 -12.80
C GLN A 49 7.66 -17.00 -11.95
N ALA A 50 7.21 -17.78 -10.96
CA ALA A 50 6.17 -17.38 -10.01
C ALA A 50 6.67 -16.26 -9.09
N THR A 51 7.83 -16.41 -8.44
CA THR A 51 8.43 -15.36 -7.59
C THR A 51 8.66 -14.05 -8.37
N VAL A 52 9.27 -14.13 -9.56
CA VAL A 52 9.47 -12.94 -10.42
C VAL A 52 8.13 -12.31 -10.83
N ARG A 53 7.11 -13.11 -11.17
CA ARG A 53 5.78 -12.60 -11.51
C ARG A 53 5.09 -11.93 -10.31
N ASN A 54 5.16 -12.54 -9.13
CA ASN A 54 4.55 -12.00 -7.90
C ASN A 54 5.18 -10.65 -7.55
N PHE A 55 6.51 -10.57 -7.55
CA PHE A 55 7.23 -9.31 -7.36
C PHE A 55 6.86 -8.26 -8.42
N MET A 56 6.91 -8.60 -9.72
CA MET A 56 6.63 -7.65 -10.81
C MET A 56 5.19 -7.08 -10.78
N ASN A 57 4.24 -7.81 -10.17
CA ASN A 57 2.86 -7.36 -9.97
C ASN A 57 2.62 -6.71 -8.58
N CYS A 58 3.60 -6.74 -7.68
CA CYS A 58 3.47 -6.15 -6.36
C CYS A 58 3.46 -4.61 -6.45
N ARG A 59 2.45 -3.97 -5.84
CA ARG A 59 2.31 -2.50 -5.82
C ARG A 59 1.81 -2.05 -4.46
N MET A 60 2.43 -1.01 -3.90
CA MET A 60 2.10 -0.50 -2.58
C MET A 60 0.70 0.11 -2.57
N LYS A 61 -0.15 -0.36 -1.66
CA LYS A 61 -1.46 0.26 -1.40
C LYS A 61 -1.24 1.46 -0.48
N PHE A 62 -2.02 2.52 -0.71
CA PHE A 62 -1.99 3.70 0.15
C PHE A 62 -2.52 3.35 1.56
N GLY A 63 -1.79 3.75 2.59
CA GLY A 63 -2.06 3.42 3.99
C GLY A 63 -1.36 2.16 4.50
N THR A 64 -0.56 1.47 3.68
CA THR A 64 0.11 0.20 4.08
C THR A 64 1.62 0.12 3.77
N PRO A 65 2.44 1.16 4.04
CA PRO A 65 3.86 1.14 3.67
C PRO A 65 4.68 0.09 4.44
N VAL A 66 4.33 -0.20 5.70
CA VAL A 66 5.02 -1.22 6.51
C VAL A 66 4.73 -2.62 5.96
N ASP A 67 3.45 -2.97 5.80
CA ASP A 67 3.01 -4.28 5.29
C ASP A 67 3.58 -4.56 3.90
N HIS A 68 3.63 -3.52 3.05
CA HIS A 68 4.23 -3.61 1.72
C HIS A 68 5.75 -3.83 1.77
N MET A 69 6.49 -3.08 2.61
CA MET A 69 7.92 -3.29 2.77
C MET A 69 8.23 -4.71 3.28
N LEU A 70 7.44 -5.24 4.22
CA LEU A 70 7.58 -6.63 4.70
C LEU A 70 7.30 -7.66 3.59
N LEU A 71 6.28 -7.42 2.75
CA LEU A 71 5.98 -8.26 1.59
C LEU A 71 7.13 -8.25 0.57
N ILE A 72 7.69 -7.08 0.23
CA ILE A 72 8.83 -7.00 -0.69
C ILE A 72 10.06 -7.70 -0.11
N ILE A 73 10.38 -7.50 1.17
CA ILE A 73 11.49 -8.22 1.84
C ILE A 73 11.29 -9.73 1.74
N SER A 74 10.06 -10.24 1.90
CA SER A 74 9.79 -11.67 1.73
C SER A 74 10.07 -12.16 0.30
N HIS A 75 9.70 -11.40 -0.74
CA HIS A 75 10.01 -11.75 -2.13
C HIS A 75 11.50 -11.62 -2.48
N LEU A 76 12.23 -10.67 -1.88
CA LEU A 76 13.69 -10.57 -2.06
C LEU A 76 14.39 -11.79 -1.46
N ASN A 77 13.99 -12.22 -0.25
CA ASN A 77 14.50 -13.45 0.38
C ASN A 77 14.13 -14.71 -0.44
N GLU A 78 12.94 -14.76 -1.05
CA GLU A 78 12.56 -15.83 -2.00
C GLU A 78 13.48 -15.84 -3.23
N MET A 79 13.83 -14.68 -3.79
CA MET A 79 14.74 -14.61 -4.94
C MET A 79 16.16 -15.06 -4.56
N GLU A 80 16.68 -14.63 -3.40
CA GLU A 80 17.98 -15.05 -2.88
C GLU A 80 18.04 -16.57 -2.66
N LEU A 81 17.02 -17.16 -2.03
CA LEU A 81 16.89 -18.62 -1.87
C LEU A 81 16.86 -19.37 -3.21
N MET A 82 16.30 -18.75 -4.24
CA MET A 82 16.30 -19.29 -5.61
C MET A 82 17.60 -18.99 -6.37
N GLY A 83 18.63 -18.43 -5.72
CA GLY A 83 19.96 -18.17 -6.28
C GLY A 83 20.04 -16.91 -7.14
N ALA A 84 19.34 -15.83 -6.75
CA ALA A 84 19.54 -14.50 -7.30
C ALA A 84 20.47 -13.68 -6.40
N GLU A 85 21.53 -13.10 -6.97
CA GLU A 85 22.39 -12.14 -6.30
C GLU A 85 21.86 -10.73 -6.62
N ILE A 86 21.30 -10.05 -5.61
CA ILE A 86 20.72 -8.70 -5.74
C ILE A 86 21.34 -7.80 -4.68
N ASP A 87 22.13 -6.81 -5.10
CA ASP A 87 22.78 -5.87 -4.20
C ASP A 87 21.79 -4.89 -3.54
N GLY A 88 22.23 -4.20 -2.48
CA GLY A 88 21.37 -3.30 -1.71
C GLY A 88 20.85 -2.06 -2.47
N GLU A 89 21.58 -1.56 -3.47
CA GLU A 89 21.14 -0.42 -4.28
C GLU A 89 20.04 -0.87 -5.25
N THR A 90 20.26 -2.00 -5.95
CA THR A 90 19.25 -2.65 -6.80
C THR A 90 18.00 -3.06 -6.00
N GLN A 91 18.13 -3.56 -4.76
CA GLN A 91 16.97 -3.86 -3.90
C GLN A 91 16.12 -2.62 -3.59
N VAL A 92 16.74 -1.45 -3.38
CA VAL A 92 16.02 -0.20 -3.13
C VAL A 92 15.32 0.30 -4.39
N ASP A 93 16.01 0.31 -5.54
CA ASP A 93 15.39 0.71 -6.82
C ASP A 93 14.22 -0.21 -7.19
N MET A 94 14.37 -1.52 -6.96
CA MET A 94 13.29 -2.51 -7.07
C MET A 94 12.09 -2.15 -6.18
N ILE A 95 12.30 -1.68 -4.95
CA ILE A 95 11.20 -1.20 -4.08
C ILE A 95 10.57 0.08 -4.63
N LEU A 96 11.36 1.04 -5.10
CA LEU A 96 10.86 2.33 -5.62
C LEU A 96 9.89 2.12 -6.80
N GLU A 97 10.18 1.18 -7.70
CA GLU A 97 9.28 0.83 -8.82
C GLU A 97 7.94 0.19 -8.39
N THR A 98 7.82 -0.28 -7.15
CA THR A 98 6.54 -0.77 -6.60
C THR A 98 5.67 0.32 -5.98
N LEU A 99 6.16 1.55 -5.85
CA LEU A 99 5.44 2.67 -5.23
C LEU A 99 4.46 3.33 -6.22
N PRO A 100 3.19 3.58 -5.83
CA PRO A 100 2.20 4.23 -6.70
C PRO A 100 2.59 5.68 -7.00
N GLU A 101 2.07 6.20 -8.12
CA GLU A 101 2.33 7.53 -8.70
C GLU A 101 2.29 8.70 -7.69
N MET A 102 1.50 8.60 -6.64
CA MET A 102 1.47 9.62 -5.58
C MET A 102 2.77 9.76 -4.77
N PHE A 103 3.74 8.84 -4.96
CA PHE A 103 5.11 8.91 -4.44
C PHE A 103 6.13 9.35 -5.53
N ASP A 104 5.70 9.82 -6.70
CA ASP A 104 6.65 10.26 -7.76
C ASP A 104 7.57 11.39 -7.30
N ASN A 105 7.08 12.33 -6.48
CA ASN A 105 7.92 13.36 -5.83
C ASN A 105 8.98 12.76 -4.88
N PHE A 106 8.70 11.61 -4.25
CA PHE A 106 9.65 10.91 -3.40
C PHE A 106 10.72 10.19 -4.23
N LYS A 107 10.31 9.50 -5.32
CA LYS A 107 11.22 8.85 -6.28
C LYS A 107 12.15 9.85 -6.97
N LEU A 108 11.59 10.99 -7.42
CA LEU A 108 12.37 12.12 -7.95
C LEU A 108 13.35 12.69 -6.92
N ASN A 109 12.92 12.86 -5.66
CA ASN A 109 13.78 13.35 -4.58
C ASN A 109 14.94 12.38 -4.27
N TYR A 110 14.69 11.07 -4.26
CA TYR A 110 15.70 10.02 -4.07
C TYR A 110 16.76 10.08 -5.18
N SER A 111 16.32 10.03 -6.44
CA SER A 111 17.20 10.03 -7.61
C SER A 111 18.00 11.35 -7.76
N MET A 112 17.33 12.51 -7.68
CA MET A 112 17.98 13.81 -7.91
C MET A 112 19.02 14.15 -6.83
N ASN A 113 18.76 13.79 -5.58
CA ASN A 113 19.69 14.05 -4.48
C ASN A 113 20.68 12.89 -4.22
N LYS A 114 20.63 11.83 -5.04
CA LYS A 114 21.48 10.63 -4.93
C LYS A 114 21.48 10.05 -3.51
N LEU A 115 20.28 9.89 -2.96
CA LEU A 115 20.10 9.29 -1.66
C LEU A 115 20.43 7.80 -1.74
N ASN A 116 21.01 7.26 -0.67
CA ASN A 116 21.26 5.84 -0.50
C ASN A 116 20.71 5.47 0.87
N TYR A 117 19.65 4.67 0.89
CA TYR A 117 18.93 4.28 2.11
C TYR A 117 19.06 2.79 2.34
N SER A 118 19.38 2.38 3.57
CA SER A 118 19.13 1.00 3.98
C SER A 118 17.62 0.72 4.02
N LEU A 119 17.21 -0.55 3.90
CA LEU A 119 15.79 -0.94 3.92
C LEU A 119 14.99 -0.41 5.15
N PRO A 120 15.56 -0.36 6.38
CA PRO A 120 14.88 0.26 7.53
C PRO A 120 14.71 1.78 7.40
N GLU A 121 15.66 2.48 6.80
CA GLU A 121 15.56 3.92 6.54
C GLU A 121 14.51 4.20 5.48
N LEU A 122 14.53 3.45 4.37
CA LEU A 122 13.52 3.54 3.31
C LEU A 122 12.10 3.33 3.86
N MET A 123 11.89 2.32 4.72
CA MET A 123 10.59 2.07 5.37
C MET A 123 10.10 3.29 6.17
N LYS A 124 10.99 3.90 6.97
CA LYS A 124 10.70 5.08 7.79
C LYS A 124 10.43 6.33 6.95
N GLU A 125 11.18 6.54 5.88
CA GLU A 125 11.01 7.70 5.00
C GLU A 125 9.74 7.55 4.13
N LEU A 126 9.35 6.33 3.74
CA LEU A 126 8.05 6.05 3.10
C LEU A 126 6.86 6.33 4.03
N GLN A 127 6.93 5.93 5.30
CA GLN A 127 5.92 6.32 6.31
C GLN A 127 5.82 7.84 6.46
N THR A 128 6.97 8.52 6.46
CA THR A 128 7.05 9.98 6.60
C THR A 128 6.46 10.70 5.37
N ALA A 129 6.78 10.22 4.17
CA ALA A 129 6.19 10.70 2.92
C ALA A 129 4.67 10.49 2.88
N GLU A 130 4.17 9.34 3.33
CA GLU A 130 2.73 9.07 3.40
C GLU A 130 1.99 10.01 4.35
N ALA A 131 2.55 10.26 5.54
CA ALA A 131 2.01 11.23 6.50
C ALA A 131 1.95 12.66 5.92
N LEU A 132 2.97 13.07 5.17
CA LEU A 132 2.98 14.36 4.47
C LEU A 132 1.94 14.44 3.34
N LEU A 133 1.72 13.35 2.60
CA LEU A 133 0.68 13.25 1.56
C LEU A 133 -0.74 13.31 2.17
N LEU A 134 -0.95 12.72 3.35
CA LEU A 134 -2.19 12.85 4.12
C LEU A 134 -2.44 14.30 4.59
N GLU A 135 -1.42 14.97 5.13
CA GLU A 135 -1.52 16.38 5.56
C GLU A 135 -1.73 17.34 4.38
N GLY A 136 -1.09 17.10 3.23
CA GLY A 136 -1.32 17.85 2.00
C GLY A 136 -2.78 17.77 1.54
N LYS A 137 -3.37 16.57 1.53
CA LYS A 137 -4.80 16.37 1.20
C LYS A 137 -5.73 17.13 2.16
N LYS A 138 -5.45 17.11 3.48
CA LYS A 138 -6.22 17.87 4.49
C LYS A 138 -6.16 19.39 4.28
N ARG A 139 -4.99 19.92 3.86
CA ARG A 139 -4.80 21.36 3.60
C ARG A 139 -5.57 21.80 2.36
N ASN A 140 -5.43 21.07 1.26
CA ASN A 140 -6.10 21.40 0.00
C ASN A 140 -7.64 21.30 0.13
N GLY A 141 -8.15 20.34 0.89
CA GLY A 141 -9.59 20.21 1.19
C GLY A 141 -10.19 21.34 2.04
N LYS A 142 -9.39 22.28 2.56
CA LYS A 142 -9.85 23.38 3.42
C LYS A 142 -9.92 24.75 2.71
N VAL A 143 -9.53 24.84 1.43
CA VAL A 143 -9.42 26.11 0.70
C VAL A 143 -10.73 26.51 0.00
N HIS A 144 -11.83 26.65 0.75
CA HIS A 144 -13.07 27.26 0.24
C HIS A 144 -13.89 27.95 1.34
N LEU A 145 -13.39 29.08 1.86
CA LEU A 145 -14.27 30.17 2.32
C LEU A 145 -13.56 31.54 2.29
N ALA A 146 -13.33 32.06 1.09
CA ALA A 146 -12.88 33.44 0.90
C ALA A 146 -14.09 34.39 0.95
N GLU A 147 -14.39 34.97 2.13
CA GLU A 147 -15.24 36.18 2.20
C GLU A 147 -14.51 37.37 1.54
N ALA A 148 -14.66 37.50 0.22
CA ALA A 148 -14.12 38.63 -0.53
C ALA A 148 -14.87 39.93 -0.19
N LYS A 149 -14.42 40.64 0.85
CA LYS A 149 -14.89 42.00 1.17
C LYS A 149 -14.21 43.01 0.24
N PRO A 150 -14.94 43.71 -0.65
CA PRO A 150 -14.33 44.69 -1.55
C PRO A 150 -13.89 45.93 -0.78
N SER A 151 -12.58 46.17 -0.72
CA SER A 151 -11.99 47.35 -0.08
C SER A 151 -11.86 48.50 -1.07
N THR A 152 -12.77 49.47 -1.00
CA THR A 152 -12.69 50.72 -1.79
C THR A 152 -12.05 51.84 -0.97
N SER A 153 -10.92 52.37 -1.46
CA SER A 153 -10.22 53.51 -0.87
C SER A 153 -10.58 54.81 -1.61
N GLY A 154 -10.99 55.84 -0.86
CA GLY A 154 -11.33 57.15 -1.43
C GLY A 154 -11.79 58.13 -0.37
N ALA A 155 -11.06 59.23 -0.17
CA ALA A 155 -11.28 60.15 0.94
C ALA A 155 -11.81 61.53 0.49
N LYS A 156 -12.83 62.04 1.19
CA LYS A 156 -13.03 63.49 1.44
C LYS A 156 -14.00 63.74 2.61
N LYS A 157 -13.83 64.88 3.28
CA LYS A 157 -14.56 65.29 4.50
C LYS A 157 -15.77 66.16 4.16
N LEU A 158 -16.84 66.07 4.94
CA LEU A 158 -17.66 67.25 5.29
C LEU A 158 -18.42 67.05 6.62
N LYS A 159 -18.70 68.15 7.34
CA LYS A 159 -19.46 68.16 8.61
C LYS A 159 -20.81 68.89 8.41
N LYS A 160 -21.93 68.38 8.96
CA LYS A 160 -22.92 69.23 9.67
C LYS A 160 -24.00 68.49 10.49
N ASN A 161 -24.27 69.08 11.66
CA ASN A 161 -25.49 69.13 12.48
C ASN A 161 -26.55 68.01 12.51
N ARG A 162 -26.82 67.57 13.77
CA ARG A 162 -28.13 67.54 14.46
C ARG A 162 -29.38 67.87 13.62
N ASN A 163 -30.40 67.02 13.72
CA ASN A 163 -31.63 67.43 14.40
C ASN A 163 -32.41 66.27 15.06
N LYS A 164 -33.31 66.57 16.01
CA LYS A 164 -34.25 65.63 16.63
C LYS A 164 -35.57 65.53 15.83
N LYS A 165 -36.23 64.36 15.84
CA LYS A 165 -37.69 64.25 16.05
C LYS A 165 -38.13 62.80 16.35
N LYS A 166 -39.02 62.64 17.34
CA LYS A 166 -39.98 61.52 17.47
C LYS A 166 -41.38 62.07 17.10
N PRO A 167 -42.33 61.24 16.64
CA PRO A 167 -43.30 60.58 17.54
C PRO A 167 -43.31 59.04 17.34
N LYS A 168 -43.77 58.14 18.23
CA LYS A 168 -44.57 58.12 19.49
C LYS A 168 -46.10 57.91 19.33
N GLY A 169 -46.55 56.68 19.63
CA GLY A 169 -47.96 56.24 19.82
C GLY A 169 -48.48 55.37 18.66
N LYS A 170 -49.37 54.38 18.83
CA LYS A 170 -49.97 53.65 19.99
C LYS A 170 -50.26 52.20 19.49
N ALA A 171 -49.90 51.10 20.16
CA ALA A 171 -50.42 50.49 21.40
C ALA A 171 -51.73 49.66 21.25
N GLY A 172 -51.62 48.32 21.38
CA GLY A 172 -52.70 47.30 21.45
C GLY A 172 -52.10 45.88 21.28
N LYS A 173 -52.02 45.04 22.34
CA LYS A 173 -52.95 43.90 22.70
C LYS A 173 -53.15 42.87 21.57
N GLY A 174 -52.89 41.55 21.72
CA GLY A 174 -52.34 40.70 22.81
C GLY A 174 -51.69 39.43 22.20
N LYS A 175 -50.87 38.60 22.87
CA LYS A 175 -51.21 37.58 23.92
C LYS A 175 -52.44 36.71 23.56
N ASN A 176 -52.42 35.37 23.47
CA ASN A 176 -51.39 34.31 23.49
C ASN A 176 -51.69 33.34 22.30
N SER A 177 -51.20 32.11 22.06
CA SER A 177 -50.37 31.06 22.72
C SER A 177 -49.55 30.32 21.61
N ALA A 178 -48.92 29.14 21.71
CA ALA A 178 -48.65 28.12 22.75
C ALA A 178 -47.26 27.47 22.50
N ARG A 179 -46.78 26.59 23.40
CA ARG A 179 -45.51 25.82 23.33
C ARG A 179 -45.77 24.30 23.42
N VAL A 180 -44.67 23.51 23.40
CA VAL A 180 -44.51 22.02 23.47
C VAL A 180 -44.22 21.46 22.07
N ASP A 181 -43.00 21.09 21.65
CA ASP A 181 -41.69 20.79 22.29
C ASP A 181 -41.51 19.39 22.93
N LYS A 182 -40.60 18.58 22.33
CA LYS A 182 -39.97 17.33 22.85
C LYS A 182 -40.87 16.08 23.03
N SER A 183 -40.38 14.83 22.99
CA SER A 183 -39.03 14.28 22.70
C SER A 183 -39.01 12.73 22.55
N ASN A 184 -37.91 12.21 21.97
CA ASN A 184 -37.21 10.95 22.31
C ASN A 184 -37.70 9.55 21.87
N ASP A 185 -36.75 8.84 21.20
CA ASP A 185 -36.09 7.58 21.65
C ASP A 185 -36.31 6.21 20.96
N LYS A 186 -35.16 5.51 20.84
CA LYS A 186 -34.91 4.05 20.96
C LYS A 186 -35.35 3.05 19.86
N CYS A 187 -34.42 2.82 18.93
CA CYS A 187 -33.52 1.65 18.84
C CYS A 187 -34.04 0.20 19.03
N HIS A 188 -33.37 -0.71 18.30
CA HIS A 188 -33.38 -2.19 18.34
C HIS A 188 -34.56 -2.94 17.68
N HIS A 189 -34.20 -3.79 16.71
CA HIS A 189 -34.60 -5.20 16.71
C HIS A 189 -33.53 -6.04 15.99
N TYR A 190 -33.14 -7.17 16.60
CA TYR A 190 -32.46 -8.28 15.91
C TYR A 190 -33.54 -9.23 15.37
N GLY A 191 -33.26 -9.90 14.25
CA GLY A 191 -34.10 -10.96 13.70
C GLY A 191 -33.28 -11.89 12.83
N VAL A 192 -33.26 -13.18 13.18
CA VAL A 192 -32.52 -14.23 12.45
C VAL A 192 -33.54 -15.15 11.78
N ALA A 193 -33.26 -15.55 10.54
CA ALA A 193 -33.96 -16.66 9.89
C ALA A 193 -32.94 -17.50 9.12
N SER A 194 -32.82 -18.77 9.50
CA SER A 194 -32.04 -19.77 8.77
C SER A 194 -32.95 -20.51 7.79
N HIS A 195 -32.37 -21.02 6.70
CA HIS A 195 -32.92 -22.10 5.90
C HIS A 195 -31.80 -22.89 5.22
#